data_AF-A0A3L7QYV5-F1
#
_entry.id   AF-A0A3L7QYV5-F1
#
_cell.length_a   1.000
_cell.length_b   1.000
_cell.length_c   1.000
_cell.angle_alpha   90.00
_cell.angle_beta   90.00
_cell.angle_gamma   90.00
#
_symmetry.space_group_name_H-M   'P 1'
#
loop_
_entity.id
_entity.type
_entity.pdbx_description
1 polymer ?
#
loop_
_entity_poly.entity_id
_entity_poly.type
_entity_poly.pdbx_seq_one_letter_code
_entity_poly.pdbx_strand_id
1 'polypeptide(L)'
;MSDETPRLHIDNDWKAQAQAEKERLVEKETARDAAASSQAAARGANQAGLAGQAGHAPQEGPPPTAFQMLVASLASQAVMGLGGMQDPETGKVMIDLEGAQFAMAMLAVLQEKTKGNLTADESSELLEVISHLQQRFMQIAQLVAAQMQREGTSGSMGGSAAPGSPILGSIGSPRQPARASSGPRIELP
;
A
#
# COMPACT_ATOMS: atom_id res chain seq x y z
N MET A 1 38.59 -66.69 -51.03
CA MET A 1 37.35 -66.32 -50.33
C MET A 1 37.76 -65.20 -49.39
N SER A 2 38.07 -64.04 -49.96
CA SER A 2 37.16 -62.90 -50.16
C SER A 2 37.08 -62.03 -48.90
N ASP A 3 37.51 -60.77 -49.08
CA ASP A 3 37.44 -59.60 -48.20
C ASP A 3 36.29 -59.57 -47.19
N GLU A 4 36.54 -59.06 -45.98
CA GLU A 4 35.70 -57.97 -45.43
C GLU A 4 36.29 -57.33 -44.16
N THR A 5 36.73 -56.07 -44.27
CA THR A 5 36.95 -55.15 -43.15
C THR A 5 35.59 -54.57 -42.75
N PRO A 6 35.14 -54.63 -41.48
CA PRO A 6 33.93 -53.92 -41.09
C PRO A 6 34.18 -52.40 -41.15
N ARG A 7 33.54 -51.75 -42.12
CA ARG A 7 33.59 -50.31 -42.36
C ARG A 7 32.90 -49.57 -41.20
N LEU A 8 33.58 -48.59 -40.61
CA LEU A 8 32.98 -47.62 -39.69
C LEU A 8 31.90 -46.80 -40.42
N HIS A 9 30.64 -47.10 -40.14
CA HIS A 9 29.50 -46.26 -40.49
C HIS A 9 29.30 -45.23 -39.37
N ILE A 10 29.81 -44.02 -39.58
CA ILE A 10 29.45 -42.85 -38.78
C ILE A 10 28.21 -42.25 -39.45
N ASP A 11 27.03 -42.70 -39.04
CA ASP A 11 25.77 -42.27 -39.61
C ASP A 11 25.27 -40.94 -39.02
N ASN A 12 24.56 -40.24 -39.89
CA ASN A 12 24.27 -38.82 -39.96
C ASN A 12 23.14 -38.35 -39.01
N ASP A 13 22.81 -39.13 -37.98
CA ASP A 13 21.57 -38.96 -37.21
C ASP A 13 21.62 -37.88 -36.10
N TRP A 14 22.81 -37.38 -35.74
CA TRP A 14 22.91 -36.36 -34.68
C TRP A 14 22.56 -34.94 -35.17
N LYS A 15 22.79 -34.62 -36.44
CA LYS A 15 22.49 -33.30 -37.01
C LYS A 15 20.99 -33.05 -37.17
N ALA A 16 20.21 -34.11 -37.38
CA ALA A 16 18.76 -34.01 -37.53
C ALA A 16 18.07 -33.62 -36.20
N GLN A 17 18.54 -34.16 -35.06
CA GLN A 17 18.00 -33.80 -33.74
C GLN A 17 18.36 -32.37 -33.33
N ALA A 18 19.58 -31.90 -33.64
CA ALA A 18 20.01 -30.54 -33.30
C ALA A 18 19.23 -29.46 -34.09
N GLN A 19 18.87 -29.74 -35.34
CA GLN A 19 18.08 -28.80 -36.16
C GLN A 19 16.62 -28.72 -35.69
N ALA A 20 16.01 -29.87 -35.37
CA ALA A 20 14.63 -29.95 -34.91
C ALA A 20 14.41 -29.29 -33.54
N GLU A 21 15.39 -29.36 -32.63
CA GLU A 21 15.30 -28.69 -31.33
C GLU A 21 15.49 -27.18 -31.46
N LYS A 22 16.41 -26.74 -32.34
CA LYS A 22 16.65 -25.32 -32.62
C LYS A 22 15.44 -24.65 -33.26
N GLU A 23 14.79 -25.32 -34.22
CA GLU A 23 13.61 -24.79 -34.89
C GLU A 23 12.41 -24.69 -33.93
N ARG A 24 12.23 -25.69 -33.06
CA ARG A 24 11.20 -25.64 -32.00
C ARG A 24 11.44 -24.51 -30.98
N LEU A 25 12.70 -24.22 -30.65
CA LEU A 25 13.03 -23.11 -29.76
C LEU A 25 12.77 -21.76 -30.43
N VAL A 26 13.12 -21.62 -31.71
CA VAL A 26 12.84 -20.42 -32.50
C VAL A 26 11.34 -20.21 -32.65
N GLU A 27 10.54 -21.25 -32.91
CA GLU A 27 9.09 -21.12 -33.03
C GLU A 27 8.42 -20.78 -31.68
N LYS A 28 8.97 -21.29 -30.57
CA LYS A 28 8.52 -20.91 -29.23
C LYS A 28 8.92 -19.49 -28.85
N GLU A 29 10.08 -19.02 -29.30
CA GLU A 29 10.57 -17.66 -29.08
C GLU A 29 9.79 -16.66 -29.94
N THR A 30 9.55 -16.96 -31.22
CA THR A 30 8.71 -16.13 -32.10
C THR A 30 7.25 -16.12 -31.66
N ALA A 31 6.71 -17.23 -31.14
CA ALA A 31 5.37 -17.25 -30.53
C ALA A 31 5.32 -16.41 -29.24
N ARG A 32 6.38 -16.43 -28.43
CA ARG A 32 6.47 -15.62 -27.21
C ARG A 32 6.65 -14.13 -27.53
N ASP A 33 7.42 -13.80 -28.56
CA ASP A 33 7.62 -12.42 -29.03
C ASP A 33 6.36 -11.88 -29.72
N ALA A 34 5.62 -12.71 -30.47
CA ALA A 34 4.32 -12.35 -31.01
C ALA A 34 3.26 -12.19 -29.89
N ALA A 35 3.29 -13.04 -28.86
CA ALA A 35 2.45 -12.91 -27.66
C ALA A 35 2.83 -11.68 -26.81
N ALA A 36 4.11 -11.34 -26.70
CA ALA A 36 4.60 -10.16 -25.99
C ALA A 36 4.29 -8.86 -26.76
N SER A 37 4.40 -8.88 -28.10
CA SER A 37 4.03 -7.76 -28.97
C SER A 37 2.52 -7.51 -28.98
N SER A 38 1.71 -8.57 -29.01
CA SER A 38 0.25 -8.45 -28.89
C SER A 38 -0.21 -8.06 -27.48
N GLN A 39 0.46 -8.51 -26.41
CA GLN A 39 0.22 -8.00 -25.05
C GLN A 39 0.68 -6.56 -24.85
N ALA A 40 1.77 -6.12 -25.49
CA ALA A 40 2.22 -4.73 -25.46
C ALA A 40 1.25 -3.81 -26.21
N ALA A 41 0.74 -4.24 -27.38
CA ALA A 41 -0.28 -3.52 -28.14
C ALA A 41 -1.63 -3.45 -27.38
N ALA A 42 -2.04 -4.54 -26.72
CA ALA A 42 -3.25 -4.56 -25.89
C ALA A 42 -3.11 -3.67 -24.64
N ARG A 43 -1.93 -3.58 -24.01
CA ARG A 43 -1.66 -2.67 -22.89
C ARG A 43 -1.66 -1.19 -23.31
N GLY A 44 -1.24 -0.88 -24.53
CA GLY A 44 -1.34 0.48 -25.10
C GLY A 44 -2.80 0.91 -25.33
N ALA A 45 -3.67 -0.02 -25.74
CA ALA A 45 -5.10 0.24 -25.91
C ALA A 45 -5.89 0.29 -24.59
N ASN A 46 -5.52 -0.52 -23.59
CA ASN A 46 -6.24 -0.58 -22.31
C ASN A 46 -5.90 0.59 -21.37
N GLN A 47 -4.76 1.28 -21.55
CA GLN A 47 -4.48 2.53 -20.83
C GLN A 47 -5.41 3.69 -21.21
N ALA A 48 -6.04 3.65 -22.39
CA ALA A 48 -7.08 4.60 -22.77
C ALA A 48 -8.47 4.24 -22.20
N GLY A 49 -8.66 3.00 -21.73
CA GLY A 49 -9.93 2.49 -21.19
C GLY A 49 -10.06 2.52 -19.65
N LEU A 50 -8.95 2.65 -18.92
CA LEU A 50 -8.97 2.70 -17.45
C LEU A 50 -9.47 4.03 -16.85
N ALA A 51 -9.75 5.05 -17.67
CA ALA A 51 -10.43 6.26 -17.23
C ALA A 51 -11.94 6.06 -16.98
N GLY A 52 -12.51 4.88 -17.31
CA GLY A 52 -13.94 4.62 -17.26
C GLY A 52 -14.49 3.98 -15.97
N GLN A 53 -13.67 3.64 -14.97
CA GLN A 53 -14.17 2.88 -13.82
C GLN A 53 -13.52 3.27 -12.49
N ALA A 54 -13.68 4.53 -12.09
CA ALA A 54 -13.72 4.90 -10.68
C ALA A 54 -14.92 5.84 -10.52
N GLY A 55 -15.99 5.35 -9.87
CA GLY A 55 -17.20 6.13 -9.65
C GLY A 55 -16.92 7.39 -8.83
N HIS A 56 -17.05 8.54 -9.49
CA HIS A 56 -17.60 9.77 -8.92
C HIS A 56 -18.52 10.39 -10.00
N ALA A 57 -19.67 10.86 -9.55
CA ALA A 57 -20.88 11.21 -10.31
C ALA A 57 -20.67 12.37 -11.34
N PRO A 58 -21.69 12.76 -12.14
CA PRO A 58 -21.49 13.56 -13.36
C PRO A 58 -20.93 14.93 -13.01
N GLN A 59 -19.68 15.17 -13.39
CA GLN A 59 -19.11 16.51 -13.44
C GLN A 59 -19.75 17.23 -14.63
N GLU A 60 -20.78 18.02 -14.38
CA GLU A 60 -21.18 19.10 -15.28
C GLU A 60 -20.08 20.17 -15.27
N GLY A 61 -18.98 19.88 -15.95
CA GLY A 61 -17.81 20.73 -16.05
C GLY A 61 -17.01 20.38 -17.30
N PRO A 62 -16.12 21.28 -17.76
CA PRO A 62 -15.20 20.93 -18.83
C PRO A 62 -14.40 19.68 -18.44
N PRO A 63 -14.04 18.83 -19.42
CA PRO A 63 -13.26 17.63 -19.13
C PRO A 63 -11.96 17.99 -18.41
N PRO A 64 -11.50 17.15 -17.46
CA PRO A 64 -10.29 17.43 -16.70
C PRO A 64 -9.08 17.57 -17.62
N THR A 65 -8.19 18.51 -17.31
CA THR A 65 -6.96 18.71 -18.07
C THR A 65 -6.00 17.53 -17.85
N ALA A 66 -5.01 17.38 -18.74
CA ALA A 66 -3.98 16.34 -18.57
C ALA A 66 -3.21 16.47 -17.23
N PHE A 67 -3.03 17.70 -16.75
CA PHE A 67 -2.41 17.96 -15.45
C PHE A 67 -3.31 17.50 -14.30
N GLN A 68 -4.60 17.85 -14.32
CA GLN A 68 -5.56 17.41 -13.31
C GLN A 68 -5.68 15.88 -13.26
N MET A 69 -5.68 15.22 -14.43
CA MET A 69 -5.68 13.77 -14.50
C MET A 69 -4.41 13.15 -13.88
N LEU A 70 -3.24 13.77 -14.07
CA LEU A 70 -2.00 13.33 -13.43
C LEU A 70 -2.06 13.48 -11.90
N VAL A 71 -2.52 14.63 -11.41
CA VAL A 71 -2.68 14.90 -9.97
C VAL A 71 -3.68 13.91 -9.36
N ALA A 72 -4.83 13.71 -10.00
CA ALA A 72 -5.86 12.76 -9.56
C ALA A 72 -5.35 11.31 -9.50
N SER A 73 -4.55 10.89 -10.49
CA SER A 73 -3.95 9.55 -10.50
C SER A 73 -3.00 9.32 -9.32
N LEU A 74 -2.11 10.29 -9.05
CA LEU A 74 -1.21 10.22 -7.89
C LEU A 74 -1.96 10.30 -6.57
N ALA A 75 -2.98 11.15 -6.48
CA ALA A 75 -3.85 11.24 -5.31
C ALA A 75 -4.59 9.92 -5.04
N SER A 76 -5.09 9.25 -6.09
CA SER A 76 -5.73 7.95 -5.97
C SER A 76 -4.78 6.88 -5.43
N GLN A 77 -3.51 6.89 -5.86
CA GLN A 77 -2.48 5.98 -5.32
C GLN A 77 -2.24 6.23 -3.83
N ALA A 78 -2.16 7.51 -3.43
CA ALA A 78 -2.02 7.88 -2.02
C ALA A 78 -3.23 7.43 -1.19
N VAL A 79 -4.45 7.67 -1.68
CA VAL A 79 -5.69 7.24 -1.02
C VAL A 79 -5.75 5.71 -0.89
N MET A 80 -5.32 4.98 -1.91
CA MET A 80 -5.28 3.51 -1.87
C MET A 80 -4.34 3.01 -0.77
N GLY A 81 -3.13 3.55 -0.68
CA GLY A 81 -2.20 3.23 0.41
C GLY A 81 -2.74 3.60 1.80
N LEU A 82 -3.55 4.66 1.89
CA LEU A 82 -4.25 5.08 3.11
C LEU A 82 -5.53 4.26 3.43
N GLY A 83 -5.60 3.01 3.00
CA GLY A 83 -6.74 2.14 3.28
C GLY A 83 -7.96 2.42 2.40
N GLY A 84 -7.75 2.94 1.19
CA GLY A 84 -8.81 3.14 0.19
C GLY A 84 -9.40 1.85 -0.38
N MET A 85 -8.76 0.70 -0.13
CA MET A 85 -9.20 -0.61 -0.60
C MET A 85 -9.27 -1.62 0.55
N GLN A 86 -10.36 -2.38 0.58
CA GLN A 86 -10.53 -3.54 1.45
C GLN A 86 -10.11 -4.78 0.69
N ASP A 87 -9.42 -5.70 1.36
CA ASP A 87 -9.13 -7.02 0.82
C ASP A 87 -10.45 -7.77 0.53
N PRO A 88 -10.71 -8.22 -0.72
CA PRO A 88 -11.94 -8.91 -1.07
C PRO A 88 -12.09 -10.28 -0.40
N GLU A 89 -10.99 -10.92 0.02
CA GLU A 89 -11.02 -12.22 0.70
C GLU A 89 -11.17 -12.08 2.21
N THR A 90 -10.48 -11.12 2.82
CA THR A 90 -10.45 -10.97 4.29
C THR A 90 -11.35 -9.87 4.83
N GLY A 91 -11.82 -8.94 3.98
CA GLY A 91 -12.59 -7.77 4.35
C GLY A 91 -11.80 -6.75 5.18
N LYS A 92 -10.49 -6.94 5.35
CA LYS A 92 -9.65 -6.05 6.14
C LYS A 92 -9.15 -4.88 5.30
N VAL A 93 -9.08 -3.71 5.91
CA VAL A 93 -8.47 -2.52 5.30
C VAL A 93 -6.95 -2.75 5.28
N MET A 94 -6.36 -2.82 4.08
CA MET A 94 -4.91 -2.85 3.93
C MET A 94 -4.38 -1.42 3.90
N ILE A 95 -3.46 -1.10 4.82
CA ILE A 95 -2.82 0.20 4.91
C ILE A 95 -1.36 0.02 4.51
N ASP A 96 -0.97 0.69 3.42
CA ASP A 96 0.40 0.85 2.97
C ASP A 96 0.81 2.32 3.14
N LEU A 97 1.38 2.63 4.30
CA LEU A 97 1.86 3.97 4.61
C LEU A 97 3.06 4.36 3.73
N GLU A 98 3.89 3.39 3.32
CA GLU A 98 5.08 3.67 2.51
C GLU A 98 4.67 4.07 1.08
N GLY A 99 3.77 3.29 0.47
CA GLY A 99 3.19 3.62 -0.85
C GLY A 99 2.44 4.95 -0.84
N ALA A 100 1.68 5.24 0.21
CA ALA A 100 1.01 6.53 0.36
C ALA A 100 2.00 7.69 0.44
N GLN A 101 3.08 7.53 1.21
CA GLN A 101 4.10 8.56 1.40
C GLN A 101 4.89 8.81 0.13
N PHE A 102 5.20 7.77 -0.65
CA PHE A 102 5.83 7.90 -1.97
C PHE A 102 4.97 8.70 -2.94
N ALA A 103 3.67 8.40 -3.05
CA ALA A 103 2.74 9.13 -3.91
C ALA A 103 2.63 10.62 -3.51
N MET A 104 2.57 10.90 -2.20
CA MET A 104 2.58 12.26 -1.68
C MET A 104 3.90 12.99 -1.96
N ALA A 105 5.04 12.31 -1.86
CA ALA A 105 6.34 12.87 -2.21
C ALA A 105 6.41 13.24 -3.70
N MET A 106 5.82 12.42 -4.58
CA MET A 106 5.74 12.72 -6.01
C MET A 106 4.91 13.98 -6.29
N LEU A 107 3.77 14.15 -5.59
CA LEU A 107 2.97 15.38 -5.67
C LEU A 107 3.73 16.61 -5.19
N ALA A 108 4.54 16.48 -4.13
CA ALA A 108 5.40 17.57 -3.65
C ALA A 108 6.49 17.94 -4.67
N VAL A 109 7.11 16.95 -5.31
CA VAL A 109 8.08 17.19 -6.41
C VAL A 109 7.41 17.88 -7.59
N LEU A 110 6.19 17.46 -7.96
CA LEU A 110 5.42 18.13 -9.01
C LEU A 110 5.17 19.59 -8.66
N GLN A 111 4.75 19.90 -7.43
CA GLN A 111 4.55 21.28 -6.97
C GLN A 111 5.82 22.12 -7.14
N GLU A 112 6.97 21.60 -6.72
CA GLU A 112 8.24 22.31 -6.83
C GLU A 112 8.66 22.53 -8.29
N LYS A 113 8.57 21.48 -9.12
CA LYS A 113 9.05 21.51 -10.51
C LYS A 113 8.12 22.26 -11.46
N THR A 114 6.85 22.43 -11.10
CA THR A 114 5.86 23.15 -11.93
C THR A 114 5.61 24.59 -11.47
N LYS A 115 6.32 25.05 -10.43
CA LYS A 115 6.18 26.42 -9.92
C LYS A 115 6.41 27.47 -11.02
N GLY A 116 5.43 28.35 -11.20
CA GLY A 116 5.44 29.39 -12.25
C GLY A 116 4.89 28.95 -13.61
N ASN A 117 4.62 27.64 -13.79
CA ASN A 117 3.97 27.11 -14.99
C ASN A 117 2.49 26.73 -14.77
N LEU A 118 2.01 26.78 -13.52
CA LEU A 118 0.63 26.48 -13.17
C LEU A 118 -0.27 27.72 -13.26
N THR A 119 -1.51 27.51 -13.68
CA THR A 119 -2.58 28.49 -13.49
C THR A 119 -2.95 28.62 -12.00
N ALA A 120 -3.69 29.66 -11.63
CA ALA A 120 -4.12 29.86 -10.24
C ALA A 120 -4.98 28.69 -9.74
N ASP A 121 -5.88 28.19 -10.60
CA ASP A 121 -6.77 27.07 -10.28
C ASP A 121 -5.98 25.78 -10.08
N GLU A 122 -5.07 25.44 -11.00
CA GLU A 122 -4.21 24.24 -10.88
C GLU A 122 -3.30 24.29 -9.64
N SER A 123 -2.78 25.47 -9.31
CA SER A 123 -1.97 25.64 -8.12
C SER A 123 -2.78 25.48 -6.84
N SER A 124 -4.03 25.98 -6.81
CA SER A 124 -4.91 25.81 -5.65
C SER A 124 -5.30 24.35 -5.48
N GLU A 125 -5.73 23.71 -6.57
CA GLU A 125 -6.15 22.30 -6.60
C GLU A 125 -5.03 21.37 -6.12
N LEU A 126 -3.81 21.54 -6.64
CA LEU A 126 -2.67 20.73 -6.19
C LEU A 126 -2.39 20.89 -4.69
N LEU A 127 -2.45 22.12 -4.18
CA LEU A 127 -2.17 22.43 -2.79
C LEU A 127 -3.26 21.90 -1.85
N GLU A 128 -4.52 21.97 -2.26
CA GLU A 128 -5.65 21.37 -1.55
C GLU A 128 -5.52 19.84 -1.48
N VAL A 129 -5.22 19.19 -2.60
CA VAL A 129 -5.01 17.74 -2.67
C VAL A 129 -3.88 17.31 -1.73
N ILE A 130 -2.73 17.98 -1.77
CA ILE A 130 -1.59 17.67 -0.89
C ILE A 130 -1.98 17.84 0.58
N SER A 131 -2.64 18.94 0.93
CA SER A 131 -3.03 19.25 2.32
C SER A 131 -3.99 18.19 2.87
N HIS A 132 -5.01 17.82 2.09
CA HIS A 132 -5.99 16.81 2.47
C HIS A 132 -5.34 15.43 2.67
N LEU A 133 -4.43 15.03 1.76
CA LEU A 133 -3.68 13.79 1.90
C LEU A 133 -2.79 13.78 3.14
N GLN A 134 -2.12 14.89 3.47
CA GLN A 134 -1.29 15.01 4.67
C GLN A 134 -2.13 14.86 5.95
N GLN A 135 -3.27 15.54 6.04
CA GLN A 135 -4.18 15.40 7.18
C GLN A 135 -4.62 13.95 7.37
N ARG A 136 -5.04 13.30 6.29
CA ARG A 136 -5.49 11.91 6.31
C ARG A 136 -4.36 10.95 6.67
N PHE A 137 -3.15 11.17 6.12
CA PHE A 137 -1.96 10.38 6.44
C PHE A 137 -1.64 10.43 7.93
N MET A 138 -1.62 11.63 8.54
CA MET A 138 -1.33 11.78 9.96
C MET A 138 -2.36 11.07 10.84
N GLN A 139 -3.65 11.19 10.51
CA GLN A 139 -4.73 10.50 11.24
C GLN A 139 -4.55 8.97 11.20
N ILE A 140 -4.27 8.42 10.02
CA ILE A 140 -4.12 6.97 9.86
C ILE A 140 -2.83 6.47 10.49
N ALA A 141 -1.71 7.21 10.34
CA ALA A 141 -0.45 6.88 10.98
C ALA A 141 -0.59 6.81 12.52
N GLN A 142 -1.35 7.73 13.12
CA GLN A 142 -1.66 7.69 14.55
C GLN A 142 -2.50 6.46 14.94
N LEU A 143 -3.51 6.10 14.14
CA LEU A 143 -4.34 4.92 14.38
C LEU A 143 -3.50 3.63 14.32
N VAL A 144 -2.66 3.48 13.31
CA VAL A 144 -1.75 2.33 13.14
C VAL A 144 -0.78 2.24 14.33
N ALA A 145 -0.17 3.36 14.72
CA ALA A 145 0.74 3.40 15.88
C ALA A 145 0.02 3.01 17.19
N ALA A 146 -1.21 3.48 17.40
CA ALA A 146 -2.01 3.12 18.58
C ALA A 146 -2.42 1.63 18.59
N GLN A 147 -2.69 1.03 17.43
CA GLN A 147 -2.98 -0.41 17.32
C GLN A 147 -1.74 -1.26 17.65
N MET A 148 -0.58 -0.92 17.10
CA MET A 148 0.68 -1.62 17.39
C MET A 148 1.03 -1.60 18.88
N GLN A 149 0.77 -0.48 19.57
CA GLN A 149 0.99 -0.39 21.02
C GLN A 149 0.06 -1.31 21.82
N ARG A 150 -1.22 -1.44 21.44
CA ARG A 150 -2.17 -2.34 22.11
C ARG A 150 -1.83 -3.81 21.91
N GLU A 151 -1.36 -4.18 20.72
CA GLU A 151 -0.92 -5.55 20.44
C GLU A 151 0.38 -5.89 21.20
N GLY A 152 1.30 -4.92 21.31
CA GLY A 152 2.53 -5.07 22.09
C GLY A 152 2.32 -5.22 23.61
N THR A 153 1.25 -4.65 24.18
CA THR A 153 0.98 -4.78 25.62
C THR A 153 0.28 -6.08 25.99
N SER A 154 -0.50 -6.67 25.07
CA SER A 154 -1.24 -7.92 25.31
C SER A 154 -0.35 -9.17 25.26
N GLY A 155 0.84 -9.09 24.65
CA GLY A 155 1.83 -10.18 24.65
C GLY A 155 2.67 -10.31 25.92
N SER A 156 2.55 -9.38 26.88
CA SER A 156 3.38 -9.32 28.10
C SER A 156 2.69 -9.86 29.37
N MET A 157 1.46 -10.39 29.28
CA MET A 157 0.69 -10.90 30.43
C MET A 157 0.46 -12.42 30.32
N GLY A 158 1.55 -13.17 30.13
CA GLY A 158 1.58 -14.64 30.10
C GLY A 158 2.66 -15.22 31.02
N GLY A 159 2.83 -14.64 32.21
CA GLY A 159 3.77 -15.09 33.24
C GLY A 159 3.06 -15.36 34.56
N SER A 160 2.77 -16.63 34.81
CA SER A 160 2.23 -17.25 36.02
C SER A 160 2.51 -16.53 37.35
N ALA A 161 1.45 -16.17 38.08
CA ALA A 161 1.47 -16.06 39.55
C ALA A 161 0.14 -16.58 40.11
N ALA A 162 0.23 -17.69 40.84
CA ALA A 162 -0.85 -18.46 41.44
C ALA A 162 -1.62 -17.69 42.55
N PRO A 163 -2.84 -18.13 42.94
CA PRO A 163 -3.72 -17.40 43.83
C PRO A 163 -3.40 -17.70 45.30
N GLY A 164 -3.17 -16.66 46.11
CA GLY A 164 -3.08 -16.73 47.57
C GLY A 164 -4.18 -15.89 48.20
N SER A 165 -5.15 -16.55 48.83
CA SER A 165 -6.30 -15.95 49.51
C SER A 165 -5.92 -15.03 50.67
N PRO A 166 -6.66 -13.92 50.93
CA PRO A 166 -6.74 -13.35 52.25
C PRO A 166 -8.09 -13.69 52.90
N ILE A 167 -8.00 -14.27 54.09
CA ILE A 167 -9.09 -14.60 54.99
C ILE A 167 -9.77 -13.36 55.58
N LEU A 168 -11.09 -13.47 55.67
CA LEU A 168 -12.11 -12.61 56.25
C LEU A 168 -11.89 -12.35 57.77
N GLY A 169 -12.09 -11.11 58.23
CA GLY A 169 -12.02 -10.78 59.66
C GLY A 169 -12.53 -9.38 60.08
N SER A 170 -13.85 -9.27 60.24
CA SER A 170 -14.57 -8.59 61.35
C SER A 170 -14.36 -7.10 61.71
N ILE A 171 -15.37 -6.28 61.35
CA ILE A 171 -16.23 -5.42 62.21
C ILE A 171 -15.58 -4.50 63.28
N GLY A 172 -15.82 -3.18 63.15
CA GLY A 172 -15.90 -2.26 64.30
C GLY A 172 -15.56 -0.78 64.03
N SER A 173 -16.57 0.07 63.79
CA SER A 173 -16.49 1.56 63.83
C SER A 173 -16.50 2.10 65.29
N PRO A 174 -16.57 3.42 65.55
CA PRO A 174 -15.65 4.52 65.23
C PRO A 174 -15.28 5.34 66.51
N ARG A 175 -14.24 6.21 66.46
CA ARG A 175 -14.11 7.31 67.44
C ARG A 175 -13.29 8.49 66.91
N GLN A 176 -13.97 9.58 66.59
CA GLN A 176 -13.46 10.97 66.58
C GLN A 176 -13.52 11.54 68.03
N PRO A 177 -13.13 12.80 68.34
CA PRO A 177 -12.45 13.87 67.56
C PRO A 177 -11.29 14.56 68.34
N ALA A 178 -10.47 15.41 67.68
CA ALA A 178 -9.88 16.59 68.32
C ALA A 178 -9.41 17.66 67.32
N ARG A 179 -9.96 18.87 67.50
CA ARG A 179 -9.66 20.16 66.84
C ARG A 179 -8.19 20.58 67.02
N ALA A 180 -7.62 21.22 66.01
CA ALA A 180 -6.96 22.54 66.08
C ALA A 180 -6.56 22.96 64.65
N SER A 181 -7.24 23.94 64.04
CA SER A 181 -6.84 25.35 64.07
C SER A 181 -5.49 25.62 63.37
N SER A 182 -5.53 26.12 62.14
CA SER A 182 -4.93 27.41 61.77
C SER A 182 -4.85 27.57 60.25
N GLY A 183 -5.35 28.69 59.72
CA GLY A 183 -5.10 29.13 58.34
C GLY A 183 -6.32 29.72 57.64
N PRO A 184 -6.42 31.06 57.48
CA PRO A 184 -7.56 31.68 56.81
C PRO A 184 -7.45 31.62 55.28
N ARG A 185 -8.60 31.30 54.71
CA ARG A 185 -9.12 31.54 53.35
C ARG A 185 -8.69 32.87 52.72
N ILE A 186 -8.16 32.83 51.48
CA ILE A 186 -8.41 33.84 50.44
C ILE A 186 -8.53 33.10 49.09
N GLU A 187 -9.54 33.52 48.32
CA GLU A 187 -10.06 32.93 47.07
C GLU A 187 -9.18 33.26 45.84
N LEU A 188 -9.27 32.38 44.83
CA LEU A 188 -9.00 32.63 43.40
C LEU A 188 -10.00 33.67 42.83
N PRO A 189 -9.80 34.30 41.65
CA PRO A 189 -9.02 33.86 40.46
C PRO A 189 -7.63 34.48 40.27
#